data_AF-A0A2P4SGN5-F1
#
_entry.id   AF-A0A2P4SGN5-F1
#
_cell.length_a   1.000
_cell.length_b   1.000
_cell.length_c   1.000
_cell.angle_alpha   90.00
_cell.angle_beta   90.00
_cell.angle_gamma   90.00
#
_symmetry.space_group_name_H-M   'P 1'
#
loop_
_entity.id
_entity.type
_entity.pdbx_description
1 polymer ?
#
loop_
_entity_poly.entity_id
_entity_poly.type
_entity_poly.pdbx_seq_one_letter_code
_entity_poly.pdbx_strand_id
1 'polypeptide(L)'
;MEAPEGRGIEAQRQRVLSVEEWLRKWSAGATAFHKEHGHPLLQKHLDLLVDGRSGLRIFFPLCGKAVDMKWLADMGHSVVGVDVSEQALKEFFADQNLPYCEEPVPGISGAKKLQLKVTVGNAEYSSTTHATES
;
A
#
# COMPACT_ATOMS: atom_id res chain seq x y z
N MET A 1 26.19 21.25 -27.84
CA MET A 1 25.78 20.97 -26.45
C MET A 1 24.87 19.75 -26.55
N GLU A 2 25.44 18.57 -26.39
CA GLU A 2 24.67 17.31 -26.50
C GLU A 2 23.82 17.13 -25.23
N ALA A 3 22.57 16.74 -25.42
CA ALA A 3 21.69 16.38 -24.33
C ALA A 3 22.22 15.11 -23.64
N PRO A 4 22.15 14.99 -22.31
CA PRO A 4 22.68 13.82 -21.64
C PRO A 4 21.87 12.58 -22.02
N GLU A 5 22.51 11.63 -22.69
CA GLU A 5 22.00 10.28 -22.87
C GLU A 5 21.77 9.62 -21.51
N GLY A 6 20.62 8.96 -21.33
CA GLY A 6 20.46 8.02 -20.22
C GLY A 6 19.28 8.23 -19.27
N ARG A 7 18.11 8.65 -19.76
CA ARG A 7 16.82 8.29 -19.15
C ARG A 7 15.80 7.89 -20.21
N GLY A 8 16.19 6.96 -21.07
CA GLY A 8 15.31 6.31 -22.04
C GLY A 8 14.64 5.08 -21.46
N ILE A 9 13.47 4.71 -22.01
CA ILE A 9 12.70 3.50 -21.65
C ILE A 9 13.59 2.24 -21.69
N GLU A 10 14.56 2.21 -22.60
CA GLU A 10 15.53 1.11 -22.76
C GLU A 10 16.43 0.92 -21.54
N ALA A 11 16.88 2.00 -20.90
CA ALA A 11 17.74 1.93 -19.72
C ALA A 11 17.03 1.31 -18.50
N GLN A 12 15.70 1.31 -18.49
CA GLN A 12 14.89 0.77 -17.40
C GLN A 12 14.40 -0.65 -17.66
N ARG A 13 14.49 -1.16 -18.89
CA ARG A 13 13.94 -2.48 -19.29
C ARG A 13 14.48 -3.65 -18.46
N GLN A 14 15.74 -3.58 -18.05
CA GLN A 14 16.40 -4.64 -17.29
C GLN A 14 16.54 -4.29 -15.81
N ARG A 15 15.96 -3.16 -15.37
CA ARG A 15 16.04 -2.77 -13.96
C ARG A 15 15.11 -3.64 -13.14
N VAL A 16 15.69 -4.41 -12.24
CA VAL A 16 14.98 -5.19 -11.23
C VAL A 16 15.21 -4.54 -9.87
N LEU A 17 14.16 -4.48 -9.05
CA LEU A 17 14.26 -4.18 -7.63
C LEU A 17 13.81 -5.43 -6.87
N SER A 18 14.69 -6.00 -6.05
CA SER A 18 14.37 -7.19 -5.26
C SER A 18 13.44 -6.85 -4.09
N VAL A 19 12.83 -7.89 -3.50
CA VAL A 19 12.03 -7.75 -2.28
C VAL A 19 12.89 -7.20 -1.14
N GLU A 20 14.10 -7.72 -0.96
CA GLU A 20 15.03 -7.29 0.08
C GLU A 20 15.43 -5.83 -0.07
N GLU A 21 15.63 -5.36 -1.30
CA GLU A 21 15.93 -3.95 -1.58
C GLU A 21 14.73 -3.04 -1.26
N TRP A 22 13.51 -3.49 -1.53
CA TRP A 22 12.30 -2.76 -1.14
C TRP A 22 12.13 -2.70 0.38
N LEU A 23 12.31 -3.83 1.07
CA LEU A 23 12.28 -3.89 2.53
C LEU A 23 13.36 -2.99 3.15
N ARG A 24 14.57 -2.95 2.58
CA ARG A 24 15.64 -2.06 3.01
C ARG A 24 15.29 -0.58 2.85
N LYS A 25 14.53 -0.21 1.82
CA LYS A 25 14.05 1.18 1.67
C LYS A 25 13.14 1.58 2.83
N TRP A 26 12.21 0.71 3.22
CA TRP A 26 11.33 0.95 4.37
C TRP A 26 12.11 1.02 5.68
N SER A 27 13.02 0.07 5.92
CA SER A 27 13.80 0.08 7.17
C SER A 27 14.73 1.28 7.29
N ALA A 28 15.24 1.80 6.16
CA ALA A 28 16.07 3.00 6.13
C ALA A 28 15.25 4.31 6.08
N GLY A 29 13.92 4.27 6.10
CA GLY A 29 13.06 5.45 5.95
C GLY A 29 13.17 6.13 4.58
N ALA A 30 13.71 5.44 3.56
CA ALA A 30 13.89 5.92 2.20
C ALA A 30 12.58 5.85 1.39
N THR A 31 11.52 6.46 1.92
CA THR A 31 10.14 6.37 1.46
C THR A 31 9.66 7.63 0.73
N ALA A 32 10.54 8.30 -0.03
CA ALA A 32 10.22 9.54 -0.76
C ALA A 32 9.08 9.42 -1.80
N PHE A 33 8.62 8.20 -2.10
CA PHE A 33 7.43 7.93 -2.90
C PHE A 33 6.11 8.12 -2.12
N HIS A 34 6.16 8.13 -0.79
CA HIS A 34 5.00 8.35 0.06
C HIS A 34 4.49 9.80 -0.08
N LYS A 35 3.17 9.95 -0.14
CA LYS A 35 2.49 11.25 -0.18
C LYS A 35 1.70 11.42 1.12
N GLU A 36 2.19 12.30 1.99
CA GLU A 36 1.61 12.54 3.33
C GLU A 36 0.16 13.06 3.26
N HIS A 37 -0.21 13.70 2.16
CA HIS A 37 -1.55 14.24 1.93
C HIS A 37 -2.30 13.48 0.83
N GLY A 38 -1.99 12.21 0.60
CA GLY A 38 -2.61 11.38 -0.45
C GLY A 38 -2.29 11.83 -1.87
N HIS A 39 -2.90 11.17 -2.86
CA HIS A 39 -2.64 11.44 -4.27
C HIS A 39 -3.57 12.55 -4.82
N PRO A 40 -3.05 13.72 -5.24
CA PRO A 40 -3.89 14.87 -5.62
C PRO A 40 -4.86 14.58 -6.77
N LEU A 41 -4.45 13.74 -7.74
CA LEU A 41 -5.34 13.36 -8.85
C LEU A 41 -6.42 12.38 -8.43
N LEU A 42 -6.16 11.52 -7.44
CA LEU A 42 -7.21 10.62 -6.94
C LEU A 42 -8.27 11.45 -6.24
N GLN A 43 -7.87 12.38 -5.38
CA GLN A 43 -8.79 13.31 -4.73
C GLN A 43 -9.59 14.13 -5.75
N LYS A 44 -8.94 14.66 -6.79
CA LYS A 44 -9.60 15.45 -7.84
C LYS A 44 -10.63 14.65 -8.65
N HIS A 45 -10.38 13.36 -8.90
CA HIS A 45 -11.19 12.52 -9.77
C HIS A 45 -12.01 11.48 -9.02
N LEU A 46 -12.08 11.60 -7.68
CA LEU A 46 -12.72 10.60 -6.85
C LEU A 46 -14.20 10.44 -7.18
N ASP A 47 -14.93 11.56 -7.34
CA ASP A 47 -16.35 11.56 -7.65
C ASP A 47 -16.65 10.82 -8.96
N LEU A 48 -15.77 10.93 -9.95
CA LEU A 48 -15.87 10.20 -11.21
C LEU A 48 -15.58 8.70 -11.04
N LEU A 49 -14.66 8.35 -10.14
CA LEU A 49 -14.31 6.96 -9.86
C LEU A 49 -15.45 6.25 -9.11
N VAL A 50 -16.04 6.90 -8.11
CA VAL A 50 -17.13 6.31 -7.32
C VAL A 50 -18.46 6.40 -8.06
N ASP A 51 -18.68 7.44 -8.85
CA ASP A 51 -19.88 7.66 -9.68
C ASP A 51 -21.19 7.48 -8.88
N GLY A 52 -21.23 8.08 -7.69
CA GLY A 52 -22.36 7.99 -6.75
C GLY A 52 -22.57 6.60 -6.11
N ARG A 53 -21.74 5.60 -6.41
CA ARG A 53 -21.84 4.26 -5.83
C ARG A 53 -21.25 4.23 -4.43
N SER A 54 -21.95 3.60 -3.50
CA SER A 54 -21.47 3.33 -2.14
C SER A 54 -20.99 1.88 -2.00
N GLY A 55 -20.16 1.59 -0.98
CA GLY A 55 -19.79 0.22 -0.65
C GLY A 55 -18.91 -0.51 -1.68
N LEU A 56 -18.28 0.22 -2.61
CA LEU A 56 -17.32 -0.33 -3.56
C LEU A 56 -16.20 -1.10 -2.84
N ARG A 57 -15.70 -2.16 -3.49
CA ARG A 57 -14.49 -2.86 -3.06
C ARG A 57 -13.31 -2.41 -3.93
N ILE A 58 -12.33 -1.77 -3.30
CA ILE A 58 -11.22 -1.09 -3.98
C ILE A 58 -9.90 -1.76 -3.58
N PHE A 59 -9.07 -2.07 -4.57
CA PHE A 59 -7.80 -2.77 -4.37
C PHE A 59 -6.60 -1.83 -4.60
N PHE A 60 -5.64 -1.85 -3.66
CA PHE A 60 -4.38 -1.10 -3.72
C PHE A 60 -3.20 -2.08 -3.81
N PRO A 61 -2.66 -2.34 -5.01
CA PRO A 61 -1.44 -3.12 -5.16
C PRO A 61 -0.22 -2.30 -4.71
N LEU A 62 0.70 -2.92 -3.97
CA LEU A 62 1.91 -2.28 -3.43
C LEU A 62 1.55 -1.02 -2.63
N CYS A 63 0.62 -1.19 -1.70
CA CYS A 63 -0.07 -0.05 -1.08
C CYS A 63 0.81 0.79 -0.15
N GLY A 64 1.94 0.24 0.33
CA GLY A 64 2.77 0.87 1.34
C GLY A 64 1.93 1.39 2.51
N LYS A 65 2.01 2.70 2.74
CA LYS A 65 1.16 3.43 3.69
C LYS A 65 0.28 4.50 3.04
N ALA A 66 -0.29 4.20 1.88
CA ALA A 66 -1.12 5.15 1.14
C ALA A 66 -2.29 5.69 2.00
N VAL A 67 -2.28 6.99 2.25
CA VAL A 67 -3.30 7.71 3.03
C VAL A 67 -4.68 7.60 2.37
N ASP A 68 -4.70 7.52 1.04
CA ASP A 68 -5.91 7.37 0.22
C ASP A 68 -6.76 6.15 0.61
N MET A 69 -6.14 5.09 1.14
CA MET A 69 -6.86 3.91 1.63
C MET A 69 -7.79 4.27 2.79
N LYS A 70 -7.34 5.10 3.73
CA LYS A 70 -8.16 5.56 4.86
C LYS A 70 -9.32 6.42 4.38
N TRP A 71 -9.07 7.34 3.45
CA TRP A 71 -10.12 8.20 2.90
C TRP A 71 -11.25 7.38 2.28
N LEU A 72 -10.91 6.41 1.42
CA LEU A 72 -11.90 5.56 0.78
C LEU A 72 -12.68 4.72 1.80
N ALA A 73 -12.00 4.21 2.83
CA ALA A 73 -12.65 3.49 3.93
C ALA A 73 -13.62 4.40 4.71
N ASP A 74 -13.24 5.64 5.00
CA ASP A 74 -14.08 6.62 5.70
C ASP A 74 -15.32 7.01 4.90
N MET A 75 -15.24 6.95 3.57
CA MET A 75 -16.36 7.14 2.65
C MET A 75 -17.28 5.90 2.55
N GLY A 76 -17.00 4.85 3.32
CA GLY A 76 -17.83 3.64 3.39
C GLY A 76 -17.49 2.61 2.31
N HIS A 77 -16.34 2.71 1.65
CA HIS A 77 -15.86 1.68 0.74
C HIS A 77 -15.07 0.60 1.48
N SER A 78 -15.10 -0.61 0.95
CA SER A 78 -14.22 -1.69 1.41
C SER A 78 -12.88 -1.56 0.68
N VAL A 79 -11.79 -1.45 1.44
CA VAL A 79 -10.44 -1.31 0.89
C VAL A 79 -9.63 -2.55 1.18
N VAL A 80 -8.91 -3.05 0.17
CA VAL A 80 -7.93 -4.13 0.29
C VAL A 80 -6.59 -3.65 -0.24
N GLY A 81 -5.58 -3.61 0.63
CA GLY A 81 -4.20 -3.28 0.27
C GLY A 81 -3.28 -4.49 0.42
N VAL A 82 -2.33 -4.64 -0.50
CA VAL A 82 -1.25 -5.64 -0.42
C VAL A 82 0.10 -4.94 -0.50
N ASP A 83 0.96 -5.19 0.49
CA ASP A 83 2.38 -4.81 0.45
C ASP A 83 3.27 -5.94 0.98
N VAL A 84 4.52 -6.00 0.52
CA VAL A 84 5.51 -6.95 1.04
C VAL A 84 6.15 -6.46 2.34
N SER A 85 6.12 -5.14 2.57
CA SER A 85 6.65 -4.51 3.78
C SER A 85 5.61 -4.52 4.89
N GLU A 86 5.78 -5.45 5.84
CA GLU A 86 5.00 -5.45 7.09
C GLU A 86 5.17 -4.12 7.85
N GLN A 87 6.38 -3.54 7.82
CA GLN A 87 6.65 -2.23 8.41
C GLN A 87 5.78 -1.13 7.79
N ALA A 88 5.62 -1.12 6.47
CA ALA A 88 4.78 -0.12 5.80
C ALA A 88 3.33 -0.18 6.27
N LEU A 89 2.77 -1.39 6.38
CA LEU A 89 1.40 -1.55 6.87
C LEU A 89 1.28 -1.16 8.33
N LYS A 90 2.23 -1.53 9.19
CA LYS A 90 2.23 -1.14 10.61
C LYS A 90 2.30 0.37 10.77
N GLU A 91 3.16 1.03 10.00
CA GLU A 91 3.22 2.50 9.93
C GLU A 91 1.90 3.09 9.45
N PHE A 92 1.23 2.50 8.44
CA PHE A 92 -0.09 2.96 8.01
C PHE A 92 -1.10 2.97 9.16
N PHE A 93 -1.25 1.87 9.89
CA PHE A 93 -2.20 1.83 11.01
C PHE A 93 -1.81 2.79 12.13
N ALA A 94 -0.52 2.91 12.45
CA ALA A 94 -0.04 3.84 13.46
C ALA A 94 -0.29 5.31 13.06
N ASP A 95 0.13 5.70 11.85
CA ASP A 95 0.02 7.06 11.32
C ASP A 95 -1.44 7.50 11.20
N GLN A 96 -2.34 6.57 10.86
CA GLN A 96 -3.79 6.85 10.77
C GLN A 96 -4.54 6.68 12.09
N ASN A 97 -3.84 6.34 13.18
CA ASN A 97 -4.41 6.06 14.51
C ASN A 97 -5.52 4.99 14.49
N LEU A 98 -5.25 3.89 13.80
CA LEU A 98 -6.19 2.82 13.56
C LEU A 98 -5.85 1.55 14.35
N PRO A 99 -6.79 1.03 15.16
CA PRO A 99 -6.58 -0.25 15.82
C PRO A 99 -6.72 -1.39 14.80
N TYR A 100 -5.86 -2.41 14.93
CA TYR A 100 -5.88 -3.56 14.03
C TYR A 100 -5.61 -4.90 14.74
N CYS A 101 -6.04 -5.99 14.11
CA CYS A 101 -5.67 -7.38 14.41
C CYS A 101 -4.62 -7.85 13.41
N GLU A 102 -3.70 -8.71 13.85
CA GLU A 102 -2.80 -9.46 12.98
C GLU A 102 -3.21 -10.93 12.98
N GLU A 103 -3.37 -11.52 11.80
CA GLU A 103 -3.74 -12.92 11.64
C GLU A 103 -2.94 -13.55 10.49
N PRO A 104 -2.55 -14.83 10.55
CA PRO A 104 -1.99 -15.52 9.40
C PRO A 104 -2.99 -15.57 8.23
N VAL A 105 -2.51 -15.47 6.99
CA VAL A 105 -3.37 -15.67 5.81
C VAL A 105 -3.47 -17.17 5.49
N PRO A 106 -4.67 -17.78 5.53
CA PRO A 106 -4.83 -19.19 5.19
C PRO A 106 -4.34 -19.48 3.76
N GLY A 107 -3.51 -20.51 3.61
CA GLY A 107 -3.01 -20.95 2.30
C GLY A 107 -1.83 -20.15 1.73
N ILE A 108 -1.30 -19.16 2.44
CA ILE A 108 -0.12 -18.40 2.02
C ILE A 108 0.93 -18.38 3.14
N SER A 109 2.00 -19.16 2.97
CA SER A 109 3.08 -19.24 3.96
C SER A 109 3.75 -17.88 4.16
N GLY A 110 3.96 -17.49 5.42
CA GLY A 110 4.60 -16.23 5.78
C GLY A 110 3.75 -14.97 5.59
N ALA A 111 2.52 -15.07 5.06
CA ALA A 111 1.64 -13.92 4.91
C ALA A 111 0.81 -13.64 6.18
N LYS A 112 0.67 -12.35 6.49
CA LYS A 112 -0.07 -11.81 7.62
C LYS A 112 -1.12 -10.82 7.14
N LYS A 113 -2.37 -11.04 7.51
CA LYS A 113 -3.47 -10.10 7.34
C LYS A 113 -3.46 -9.11 8.50
N LEU A 114 -3.52 -7.82 8.20
CA LEU A 114 -3.77 -6.75 9.16
C LEU A 114 -5.17 -6.20 8.93
N GLN A 115 -6.09 -6.47 9.84
CA GLN A 115 -7.49 -6.08 9.68
C GLN A 115 -7.90 -5.03 10.70
N LEU A 116 -8.62 -3.99 10.25
CA LEU A 116 -9.14 -2.95 11.16
C LEU A 116 -10.08 -3.55 12.20
N LYS A 117 -9.89 -3.12 13.45
CA LYS A 117 -10.79 -3.41 14.57
C LYS A 117 -11.83 -2.30 14.73
N VAL A 118 -12.68 -2.07 13.72
CA VAL A 118 -13.82 -1.16 13.89
C VAL A 118 -15.06 -1.81 13.29
N THR A 119 -16.12 -1.92 14.08
CA THR A 119 -17.41 -2.56 13.71
C THR A 119 -18.24 -1.73 12.72
N VAL A 120 -17.71 -0.60 12.22
CA VAL A 120 -18.35 0.26 11.24
C VAL A 120 -17.39 0.44 10.06
N GLY A 121 -17.56 -0.39 9.03
CA GLY A 121 -16.79 -0.34 7.78
C GLY A 121 -15.77 -1.49 7.63
N ASN A 122 -16.05 -2.44 6.73
CA ASN A 122 -15.17 -3.58 6.46
C ASN A 122 -13.97 -3.17 5.59
N ALA A 123 -12.87 -2.74 6.21
CA ALA A 123 -11.59 -2.59 5.52
C ALA A 123 -10.57 -3.63 6.03
N GLU A 124 -9.98 -4.36 5.09
CA GLU A 124 -9.10 -5.51 5.34
C GLU A 124 -7.78 -5.30 4.61
N TYR A 125 -6.65 -5.33 5.30
CA TYR A 125 -5.33 -5.15 4.68
C TYR A 125 -4.51 -6.43 4.84
N SER A 126 -3.58 -6.73 3.93
CA SER A 126 -2.69 -7.89 4.08
C SER A 126 -1.27 -7.61 3.63
N SER A 127 -0.32 -8.23 4.32
CA SER A 127 1.11 -8.26 3.98
C SER A 127 1.58 -9.69 3.72
N THR A 128 2.60 -9.83 2.90
CA THR A 128 3.31 -11.12 2.73
C THR A 128 4.76 -10.94 3.12
N THR A 129 5.20 -11.56 4.23
CA THR A 129 6.63 -11.65 4.56
C THR A 129 7.19 -12.97 4.07
N HIS A 130 8.24 -12.92 3.25
CA HIS A 130 9.02 -14.13 2.94
C HIS A 130 9.87 -14.45 4.18
N ALA A 131 9.60 -15.59 4.83
CA ALA A 131 10.54 -16.18 5.76
C ALA A 131 11.68 -16.75 4.93
N THR A 132 12.87 -16.15 5.02
CA THR A 132 14.09 -16.81 4.55
C THR A 132 14.37 -17.98 5.48
N GLU A 133 14.22 -19.21 4.98
CA GLU A 133 14.76 -20.39 5.66
C GLU A 133 16.27 -20.19 5.86
N SER A 134 16.73 -20.40 7.10
CA SER A 134 18.15 -20.39 7.49
C SER A 134 18.80 -21.74 7.20
#